data_AF-A0A0R0ITU2-F1
#
_entry.id   AF-A0A0R0ITU2-F1
#
_cell.length_a   1.000
_cell.length_b   1.000
_cell.length_c   1.000
_cell.angle_alpha   90.00
_cell.angle_beta   90.00
_cell.angle_gamma   90.00
#
_symmetry.space_group_name_H-M   'P 1'
#
loop_
_entity.id
_entity.type
_entity.pdbx_description
1 polymer ?
#
loop_
_entity_poly.entity_id
_entity_poly.type
_entity_poly.pdbx_seq_one_letter_code
_entity_poly.pdbx_strand_id
1 'polypeptide(L)'
;MECVLADVLRDQRNLGNKGDGNWKAVAYSTAAQILSKRFGVHLMADNVKNRFKLWRTWYGIVSDILSQSGFDWDSTKYMITVENEIA
;
A
#
# COMPACT_ATOMS: atom_id res chain seq x y z
N MET A 1 -4.44 0.92 11.17
CA MET A 1 -5.36 1.02 10.01
C MET A 1 -4.76 0.37 8.77
N GLU A 2 -3.47 0.60 8.48
CA GLU A 2 -2.77 0.12 7.28
C GLU A 2 -2.91 -1.38 6.98
N CYS A 3 -2.59 -2.27 7.92
CA CYS A 3 -2.70 -3.73 7.70
C CYS A 3 -4.13 -4.12 7.33
N VAL A 4 -5.12 -3.56 8.02
CA VAL A 4 -6.54 -3.82 7.74
C VAL A 4 -6.92 -3.30 6.35
N LEU A 5 -6.42 -2.14 5.94
CA LEU A 5 -6.65 -1.66 4.59
C LEU A 5 -6.05 -2.61 3.55
N ALA A 6 -4.84 -3.12 3.78
CA ALA A 6 -4.19 -4.07 2.90
C ALA A 6 -4.98 -5.39 2.80
N ASP A 7 -5.46 -5.91 3.94
CA ASP A 7 -6.30 -7.11 3.99
C ASP A 7 -7.60 -6.92 3.21
N VAL A 8 -8.31 -5.80 3.45
CA VAL A 8 -9.55 -5.51 2.73
C VAL A 8 -9.30 -5.39 1.23
N LEU A 9 -8.24 -4.68 0.82
CA LEU A 9 -7.90 -4.57 -0.61
C LEU A 9 -7.53 -5.94 -1.20
N ARG A 10 -6.86 -6.81 -0.46
CA ARG A 10 -6.61 -8.20 -0.90
C ARG A 10 -7.90 -8.96 -1.15
N ASP A 11 -8.88 -8.85 -0.25
CA ASP A 11 -10.19 -9.47 -0.42
C ASP A 11 -10.94 -8.87 -1.62
N GLN A 12 -10.89 -7.55 -1.79
CA GLN A 12 -11.47 -6.89 -2.96
C GLN A 12 -10.82 -7.32 -4.28
N ARG A 13 -9.53 -7.66 -4.28
CA ARG A 13 -8.85 -8.22 -5.46
C ARG A 13 -9.41 -9.59 -5.79
N ASN A 14 -9.59 -10.44 -4.78
CA ASN A 14 -10.14 -11.80 -4.95
C ASN A 14 -11.59 -11.77 -5.47
N LEU A 15 -12.34 -10.70 -5.17
CA LEU A 15 -13.68 -10.44 -5.70
C LEU A 15 -13.69 -9.83 -7.12
N GLY A 16 -12.53 -9.63 -7.76
CA GLY A 16 -12.44 -9.05 -9.10
C GLY A 16 -12.67 -7.53 -9.14
N ASN A 17 -12.44 -6.83 -8.03
CA ASN A 17 -12.58 -5.36 -7.94
C ASN A 17 -11.29 -4.59 -8.21
N LYS A 18 -10.20 -5.28 -8.56
CA LYS A 18 -8.96 -4.67 -9.05
C LYS A 18 -8.97 -4.68 -10.59
N GLY A 19 -8.90 -3.51 -11.23
CA GLY A 19 -8.66 -3.37 -12.68
C GLY A 19 -7.20 -3.10 -13.02
N ASP A 20 -6.90 -2.83 -14.29
CA ASP A 20 -5.53 -2.76 -14.84
C ASP A 20 -4.63 -1.69 -14.20
N GLY A 21 -5.20 -0.61 -13.67
CA GLY A 21 -4.43 0.46 -13.03
C GLY A 21 -4.95 0.90 -11.66
N ASN A 22 -6.23 0.66 -11.37
CA ASN A 22 -6.91 1.17 -10.18
C ASN A 22 -7.94 0.16 -9.64
N TRP A 23 -8.43 0.43 -8.44
CA TRP A 23 -9.57 -0.29 -7.87
C TRP A 23 -10.89 0.27 -8.40
N LYS A 24 -11.89 -0.61 -8.56
CA LYS A 24 -13.28 -0.20 -8.83
C LYS A 24 -13.81 0.61 -7.64
N ALA A 25 -14.79 1.49 -7.89
CA ALA A 25 -15.39 2.35 -6.85
C ALA A 25 -15.88 1.54 -5.63
N VAL A 26 -16.46 0.36 -5.87
CA VAL A 26 -16.95 -0.56 -4.83
C VAL A 26 -15.85 -1.00 -3.84
N ALA A 27 -14.61 -1.16 -4.30
CA ALA A 27 -13.51 -1.56 -3.41
C ALA A 27 -13.14 -0.42 -2.44
N TYR A 28 -13.09 0.83 -2.94
CA TYR A 28 -12.82 1.99 -2.10
C TYR A 28 -13.94 2.25 -1.10
N SER A 29 -15.21 2.17 -1.52
CA SER A 29 -16.35 2.35 -0.60
C SER A 29 -16.43 1.24 0.43
N THR A 30 -16.18 -0.02 0.05
CA THR A 30 -16.18 -1.16 0.98
C THR A 30 -15.06 -1.03 2.01
N ALA A 31 -13.85 -0.68 1.59
CA ALA A 31 -12.74 -0.41 2.49
C ALA A 31 -13.05 0.74 3.45
N ALA A 32 -13.64 1.84 2.96
CA ALA A 32 -14.03 2.96 3.80
C ALA A 32 -15.05 2.56 4.87
N GLN A 33 -16.07 1.77 4.51
CA GLN A 33 -17.08 1.27 5.46
C GLN A 33 -16.47 0.33 6.52
N ILE A 34 -15.66 -0.65 6.10
CA ILE A 34 -15.02 -1.59 7.02
C ILE A 34 -14.08 -0.88 7.98
N LEU A 35 -13.24 0.01 7.48
CA LEU A 35 -12.29 0.76 8.30
C LEU A 35 -13.01 1.73 9.24
N SER A 36 -14.05 2.43 8.76
CA SER A 36 -14.87 3.33 9.60
C SER A 36 -15.48 2.58 10.78
N LYS A 37 -16.10 1.43 10.50
CA LYS A 37 -16.71 0.58 11.54
C LYS A 37 -15.67 0.01 12.50
N ARG A 38 -14.53 -0.48 12.00
CA ARG A 38 -13.52 -1.14 12.83
C ARG A 38 -12.78 -0.16 13.75
N PHE A 39 -12.55 1.06 13.30
CA PHE A 39 -11.75 2.05 14.03
C PHE A 39 -12.59 3.17 14.67
N GLY A 40 -13.91 3.17 14.51
CA GLY A 40 -14.80 4.19 15.10
C GLY A 40 -14.58 5.59 14.52
N VAL A 41 -14.20 5.69 13.24
CA VAL A 41 -13.90 6.96 12.55
C VAL A 41 -14.77 7.10 11.30
N HIS A 42 -14.93 8.32 10.79
CA HIS A 42 -15.60 8.54 9.51
C HIS A 42 -14.57 8.61 8.36
N LEU A 43 -14.58 7.61 7.48
CA LEU A 43 -13.77 7.58 6.26
C LEU A 43 -14.66 7.56 5.03
N MET A 44 -14.28 8.33 4.03
CA MET A 44 -14.86 8.32 2.69
C MET A 44 -14.01 7.48 1.74
N ALA A 45 -14.61 7.05 0.63
CA ALA A 45 -13.91 6.30 -0.42
C ALA A 45 -12.65 7.04 -0.93
N ASP A 46 -12.70 8.38 -0.98
CA ASP A 46 -11.56 9.21 -1.38
C ASP A 46 -10.41 9.19 -0.38
N ASN A 47 -10.67 9.04 0.93
CA ASN A 47 -9.60 8.86 1.92
C ASN A 47 -8.82 7.57 1.62
N VAL A 48 -9.53 6.48 1.31
CA VAL A 48 -8.92 5.19 0.94
C VAL A 48 -8.15 5.29 -0.37
N LYS A 49 -8.76 5.92 -1.39
CA LYS A 49 -8.12 6.12 -2.70
C LYS A 49 -6.84 6.95 -2.57
N ASN A 50 -6.85 8.00 -1.76
CA ASN A 50 -5.67 8.83 -1.51
C ASN A 50 -4.58 8.05 -0.76
N ARG A 51 -4.96 7.23 0.23
CA ARG A 51 -3.99 6.36 0.92
C ARG A 51 -3.34 5.35 -0.03
N PHE A 52 -4.13 4.70 -0.89
CA PHE A 52 -3.61 3.78 -1.90
C PHE A 52 -2.68 4.49 -2.91
N LYS A 53 -2.98 5.71 -3.32
CA LYS A 53 -2.08 6.51 -4.18
C LYS A 53 -0.72 6.73 -3.51
N LEU A 54 -0.70 7.10 -2.22
CA LEU A 54 0.54 7.26 -1.47
C LEU A 54 1.36 5.97 -1.41
N TRP A 55 0.71 4.83 -1.14
CA TRP A 55 1.38 3.53 -1.14
C TRP A 55 2.05 3.23 -2.48
N ARG A 56 1.37 3.50 -3.61
CA ARG A 56 1.97 3.32 -4.94
C ARG A 56 3.18 4.22 -5.15
N THR A 57 3.08 5.49 -4.76
CA THR A 57 4.20 6.44 -4.88
C THR A 57 5.39 5.98 -4.05
N TRP A 58 5.19 5.60 -2.80
CA TRP A 58 6.27 5.11 -1.94
C TRP A 58 6.87 3.81 -2.45
N TYR A 59 6.03 2.86 -2.87
CA TYR A 59 6.50 1.63 -3.48
C TYR A 59 7.35 1.93 -4.72
N GLY A 60 6.90 2.82 -5.61
CA GLY A 60 7.68 3.24 -6.78
C GLY A 60 9.05 3.81 -6.42
N ILE A 61 9.13 4.70 -5.41
CA ILE A 61 10.39 5.28 -4.94
C ILE A 61 11.32 4.20 -4.35
N VAL A 62 10.79 3.34 -3.48
CA VAL A 62 11.58 2.28 -2.85
C VAL A 62 12.06 1.27 -3.88
N SER A 63 11.19 0.87 -4.83
CA SER A 63 11.57 -0.04 -5.93
C SER A 63 12.60 0.57 -6.86
N ASP A 64 12.53 1.87 -7.13
CA ASP A 64 13.54 2.57 -7.94
C ASP A 64 14.91 2.56 -7.25
N ILE A 65 14.97 2.86 -5.95
CA ILE A 65 16.22 2.79 -5.18
C ILE A 65 16.76 1.36 -5.15
N LEU A 66 15.92 0.37 -4.85
CA LEU A 66 16.32 -1.04 -4.78
C LEU A 66 16.67 -1.65 -6.15
N SER A 67 16.39 -0.95 -7.26
CA SER A 67 16.83 -1.37 -8.59
C SER A 67 18.29 -1.00 -8.88
N GLN A 68 18.88 -0.13 -8.05
CA GLN A 68 20.25 0.34 -8.20
C GLN A 68 21.23 -0.61 -7.47
N SER A 69 22.43 -0.79 -8.03
CA SER A 69 23.50 -1.58 -7.40
C SER A 69 23.92 -0.96 -6.07
N GLY A 70 24.23 -1.81 -5.07
CA GLY A 70 24.64 -1.36 -3.75
C GLY A 70 23.49 -1.04 -2.80
N PHE A 71 22.22 -1.24 -3.20
CA PHE A 71 21.05 -1.09 -2.34
C PHE A 71 20.32 -2.43 -2.14
N ASP A 72 19.91 -2.70 -0.90
CA ASP A 72 19.12 -3.89 -0.54
C ASP A 72 18.05 -3.54 0.52
N TRP A 73 17.18 -4.49 0.86
CA TRP A 73 16.07 -4.31 1.79
C TRP A 73 16.25 -5.15 3.06
N ASP A 74 16.36 -4.49 4.22
CA ASP A 74 16.32 -5.16 5.52
C ASP A 74 14.85 -5.45 5.90
N SER A 75 14.44 -6.72 5.74
CA SER A 75 13.10 -7.20 6.08
C SER A 75 12.78 -7.19 7.58
N THR A 76 13.79 -7.06 8.45
CA THR A 76 13.63 -6.99 9.91
C THR A 76 13.45 -5.54 10.37
N LYS A 77 14.22 -4.61 9.80
CA LYS A 77 14.16 -3.17 10.14
C LYS A 77 13.21 -2.37 9.26
N TYR A 78 12.72 -2.96 8.16
CA TYR A 78 11.88 -2.29 7.16
C TYR A 78 12.55 -1.02 6.59
N MET A 79 13.83 -1.14 6.24
CA MET A 79 14.65 -0.04 5.72
C MET A 79 15.49 -0.50 4.54
N ILE A 80 15.84 0.46 3.68
CA ILE A 80 16.84 0.25 2.63
C ILE A 80 18.23 0.24 3.30
N THR A 81 19.03 -0.76 2.98
CA THR A 81 20.44 -0.87 3.35
C THR A 81 21.32 -0.54 2.16
N VAL A 82 22.50 0.01 2.45
CA VAL A 82 23.53 0.30 1.44
C VAL A 82 24.69 -0.65 1.69
N GLU A 83 25.19 -1.29 0.64
CA GLU A 83 26.43 -2.05 0.71
C GLU A 83 27.56 -1.10 1.14
N ASN A 84 28.29 -1.47 2.19
CA ASN A 84 29.47 -0.71 2.58
C ASN A 84 30.47 -0.79 1.43
N GLU A 85 30.91 0.35 0.90
CA GLU A 85 32.10 0.40 0.07
C GLU A 85 33.25 -0.19 0.89
N ILE A 86 33.68 -1.40 0.55
CA ILE A 86 34.97 -1.89 1.02
C ILE A 86 35.99 -1.05 0.26
N ALA A 87 36.55 -0.04 0.94
CA ALA A 87 37.69 0.74 0.45
C ALA A 87 38.92 -0.15 0.27
#